data_AF-A0A318TAM3-F1
#
_entry.id   AF-A0A318TAM3-F1
#
_cell.length_a   1.000
_cell.length_b   1.000
_cell.length_c   1.000
_cell.angle_alpha   90.00
_cell.angle_beta   90.00
_cell.angle_gamma   90.00
#
_symmetry.space_group_name_H-M   'P 1'
#
loop_
_entity.id
_entity.type
_entity.pdbx_description
1 polymer ?
#
loop_
_entity_poly.entity_id
_entity_poly.type
_entity_poly.pdbx_seq_one_letter_code
_entity_poly.pdbx_strand_id
1 'polypeptide(L)'
;MRKLLMLSVGAMLVAVSPVHAQSLTFFFKTAYLEPLAQTPTVLNLAAQSSRKVPQADLNAFDDYFLINGNGRLKVNFNRQLQNKGQVDLPGWVGVAPFNNFAISYDLQSGFERVKEHFGMPTARAARVTVYRTLNTGQLVYDYAVPNLPTAGSSCREYLFSPDSGQIELGMTVTCYMTIQVSARGAAGRRLAR
;
A
#
# COMPACT_ATOMS: atom_id res chain seq x y z
N MET A 1 -51.91 -35.88 31.16
CA MET A 1 -51.30 -35.40 29.89
C MET A 1 -50.21 -34.40 30.22
N ARG A 2 -48.96 -34.70 29.82
CA ARG A 2 -47.75 -33.88 29.97
C ARG A 2 -47.86 -32.55 29.23
N LYS A 3 -47.36 -31.45 29.82
CA LYS A 3 -46.66 -30.37 29.06
C LYS A 3 -45.54 -29.76 29.93
N LEU A 4 -44.31 -30.21 29.66
CA LEU A 4 -43.08 -29.48 29.93
C LEU A 4 -43.11 -28.19 29.09
N LEU A 5 -42.79 -27.05 29.68
CA LEU A 5 -42.38 -25.86 28.93
C LEU A 5 -40.97 -25.50 29.36
N MET A 6 -40.07 -25.67 28.41
CA MET A 6 -38.63 -25.48 28.52
C MET A 6 -38.29 -24.02 28.74
N LEU A 7 -37.40 -23.75 29.71
CA LEU A 7 -36.65 -22.50 29.78
C LEU A 7 -35.63 -22.48 28.64
N SER A 8 -35.80 -21.61 27.66
CA SER A 8 -34.79 -21.26 26.67
C SER A 8 -33.81 -20.25 27.28
N VAL A 9 -32.61 -20.73 27.62
CA VAL A 9 -31.46 -19.90 27.95
C VAL A 9 -30.95 -19.27 26.65
N GLY A 10 -31.24 -17.97 26.47
CA GLY A 10 -30.70 -17.18 25.37
C GLY A 10 -29.19 -17.01 25.52
N ALA A 11 -28.42 -17.66 24.65
CA ALA A 11 -27.00 -17.43 24.52
C ALA A 11 -26.77 -16.01 23.97
N MET A 12 -26.30 -15.10 24.83
CA MET A 12 -25.76 -13.81 24.40
C MET A 12 -24.44 -14.07 23.66
N LEU A 13 -24.49 -14.08 22.32
CA LEU A 13 -23.31 -13.96 21.49
C LEU A 13 -22.76 -12.55 21.67
N VAL A 14 -21.67 -12.43 22.42
CA VAL A 14 -20.84 -11.22 22.45
C VAL A 14 -20.26 -11.07 21.04
N ALA A 15 -20.82 -10.15 20.27
CA ALA A 15 -20.22 -9.69 19.03
C ALA A 15 -18.85 -9.08 19.39
N VAL A 16 -17.79 -9.82 19.14
CA VAL A 16 -16.43 -9.28 19.15
C VAL A 16 -16.36 -8.32 17.97
N SER A 17 -16.55 -7.02 18.24
CA SER A 17 -16.30 -5.98 17.24
C SER A 17 -14.91 -6.22 16.67
N PRO A 18 -14.72 -6.31 15.34
CA PRO A 18 -13.38 -6.35 14.79
C PRO A 18 -12.69 -5.06 15.25
N VAL A 19 -11.51 -5.22 15.85
CA VAL A 19 -10.55 -4.15 16.10
C VAL A 19 -10.60 -3.20 14.91
N HIS A 20 -10.97 -1.94 15.16
CA HIS A 20 -11.25 -0.94 14.14
C HIS A 20 -10.25 -1.08 12.98
N ALA A 21 -10.75 -1.29 11.76
CA ALA A 21 -9.94 -1.21 10.56
C ALA A 21 -9.45 0.24 10.47
N GLN A 22 -8.29 0.49 11.04
CA GLN A 22 -7.59 1.76 10.96
C GLN A 22 -7.45 2.14 9.48
N SER A 23 -7.84 3.37 9.11
CA SER A 23 -7.74 3.77 7.72
C SER A 23 -6.29 3.66 7.24
N LEU A 24 -6.08 3.30 5.98
CA LEU A 24 -4.76 3.16 5.39
C LEU A 24 -3.97 4.47 5.54
N THR A 25 -4.65 5.59 5.33
CA THR A 25 -4.11 6.93 5.52
C THR A 25 -3.57 7.11 6.94
N PHE A 26 -4.38 6.81 7.95
CA PHE A 26 -3.98 7.02 9.33
C PHE A 26 -2.86 6.04 9.72
N PHE A 27 -2.89 4.78 9.25
CA PHE A 27 -1.77 3.84 9.42
C PHE A 27 -0.45 4.42 8.86
N PHE A 28 -0.43 4.82 7.59
CA PHE A 28 0.78 5.40 6.98
C PHE A 28 1.21 6.70 7.64
N LYS A 29 0.27 7.57 8.01
CA LYS A 29 0.57 8.83 8.66
C LYS A 29 1.15 8.63 10.04
N THR A 30 0.78 7.61 10.81
CA THR A 30 1.26 7.44 12.19
C THR A 30 2.34 6.37 12.36
N ALA A 31 2.64 5.58 11.32
CA ALA A 31 3.64 4.53 11.40
C ALA A 31 5.05 5.10 11.62
N TYR A 32 5.76 4.53 12.59
CA TYR A 32 7.18 4.81 12.80
C TYR A 32 8.02 3.97 11.82
N LEU A 33 8.16 4.47 10.60
CA LEU A 33 8.80 3.74 9.49
C LEU A 33 10.34 3.80 9.52
N GLU A 34 10.94 4.67 10.33
CA GLU A 34 12.40 4.88 10.34
C GLU A 34 13.22 3.60 10.54
N PRO A 35 12.84 2.65 11.42
CA PRO A 35 13.58 1.40 11.58
C PRO A 35 13.58 0.53 10.32
N LEU A 36 12.53 0.61 9.50
CA LEU A 36 12.43 -0.10 8.22
C LEU A 36 13.14 0.67 7.11
N ALA A 37 13.01 2.00 7.08
CA ALA A 37 13.59 2.86 6.05
C ALA A 37 15.09 3.11 6.25
N GLN A 38 15.61 2.98 7.47
CA GLN A 38 16.99 3.36 7.86
C GLN A 38 17.27 4.87 7.77
N THR A 39 16.22 5.69 7.66
CA THR A 39 16.26 7.15 7.54
C THR A 39 14.90 7.73 7.98
N PRO A 40 14.83 8.98 8.46
CA PRO A 40 13.58 9.66 8.78
C PRO A 40 12.68 9.96 7.57
N THR A 41 13.11 9.63 6.35
CA THR A 41 12.36 9.91 5.12
C THR A 41 12.23 8.69 4.23
N VAL A 42 11.18 8.68 3.41
CA VAL A 42 10.91 7.67 2.38
C VAL A 42 10.81 8.34 1.01
N LEU A 43 11.08 7.58 -0.05
CA LEU A 43 10.88 8.03 -1.44
C LEU A 43 9.52 7.58 -1.97
N ASN A 44 9.12 6.35 -1.65
CA ASN A 44 7.83 5.77 -2.01
C ASN A 44 7.27 5.02 -0.81
N LEU A 45 5.96 5.10 -0.61
CA LEU A 45 5.21 4.28 0.33
C LEU A 45 3.99 3.70 -0.38
N ALA A 46 3.90 2.38 -0.47
CA ALA A 46 2.87 1.71 -1.24
C ALA A 46 2.10 0.67 -0.42
N ALA A 47 0.83 0.47 -0.77
CA ALA A 47 -0.03 -0.56 -0.22
C ALA A 47 -0.75 -1.32 -1.34
N GLN A 48 -0.92 -2.62 -1.14
CA GLN A 48 -1.65 -3.50 -2.04
C GLN A 48 -2.30 -4.65 -1.25
N SER A 49 -3.08 -5.47 -1.94
CA SER A 49 -3.57 -6.73 -1.38
C SER A 49 -2.49 -7.81 -1.48
N SER A 50 -2.22 -8.51 -0.38
CA SER A 50 -1.34 -9.69 -0.31
C SER A 50 -1.78 -10.80 -1.26
N ARG A 51 -3.09 -10.92 -1.51
CA ARG A 51 -3.69 -11.87 -2.45
C ARG A 51 -3.61 -11.42 -3.91
N LYS A 52 -3.08 -10.23 -4.17
CA LYS A 52 -3.01 -9.61 -5.51
C LYS A 52 -4.37 -9.54 -6.19
N VAL A 53 -5.36 -9.11 -5.40
CA VAL A 53 -6.72 -8.84 -5.88
C VAL A 53 -6.99 -7.34 -5.77
N PRO A 54 -7.49 -6.67 -6.83
CA PRO A 54 -7.81 -5.26 -6.77
C PRO A 54 -8.90 -4.98 -5.72
N GLN A 55 -8.82 -3.86 -5.01
CA GLN A 55 -9.76 -3.50 -3.95
C GLN A 55 -10.56 -2.25 -4.33
N ALA A 56 -11.85 -2.24 -3.97
CA ALA A 56 -12.66 -1.02 -4.02
C ALA A 56 -12.38 -0.13 -2.78
N ASP A 57 -12.18 -0.78 -1.63
CA ASP A 57 -11.77 -0.15 -0.38
C ASP A 57 -10.26 -0.35 -0.16
N LEU A 58 -9.50 0.73 -0.26
CA LEU A 58 -8.06 0.75 -0.05
C LEU A 58 -7.68 0.44 1.41
N ASN A 59 -8.59 0.63 2.37
CA ASN A 59 -8.34 0.27 3.77
C ASN A 59 -8.25 -1.25 3.99
N ALA A 60 -8.70 -2.03 3.01
CA ALA A 60 -8.56 -3.49 2.98
C ALA A 60 -7.15 -3.96 2.56
N PHE A 61 -6.25 -3.07 2.12
CA PHE A 61 -4.87 -3.44 1.84
C PHE A 61 -4.12 -3.88 3.10
N ASP A 62 -3.26 -4.89 2.93
CA ASP A 62 -2.59 -5.64 3.99
C ASP A 62 -1.12 -5.98 3.68
N ASP A 63 -0.61 -5.60 2.51
CA ASP A 63 0.76 -5.81 2.07
C ASP A 63 1.39 -4.48 1.67
N TYR A 64 2.45 -4.08 2.36
CA TYR A 64 3.01 -2.73 2.25
C TYR A 64 4.45 -2.75 1.76
N PHE A 65 4.84 -1.70 1.06
CA PHE A 65 6.21 -1.51 0.58
C PHE A 65 6.68 -0.10 0.86
N LEU A 66 7.95 0.05 1.18
CA LEU A 66 8.60 1.36 1.18
C LEU A 66 9.91 1.30 0.40
N ILE A 67 10.27 2.43 -0.18
CA ILE A 67 11.63 2.69 -0.63
C ILE A 67 12.18 3.79 0.27
N ASN A 68 13.36 3.57 0.84
CA ASN A 68 13.96 4.53 1.76
C ASN A 68 14.34 5.85 1.07
N GLY A 69 14.52 6.92 1.86
CA GLY A 69 14.86 8.27 1.40
C GLY A 69 16.11 8.38 0.50
N ASN A 70 17.04 7.42 0.60
CA ASN A 70 18.26 7.38 -0.22
C ASN A 70 18.11 6.52 -1.50
N GLY A 71 16.96 5.86 -1.69
CA GLY A 71 16.67 5.02 -2.85
C GLY A 71 17.47 3.73 -2.92
N ARG A 72 18.13 3.32 -1.84
CA ARG A 72 19.01 2.15 -1.82
C ARG A 72 18.32 0.86 -1.37
N LEU A 73 17.17 0.96 -0.72
CA LEU A 73 16.50 -0.19 -0.11
C LEU A 73 15.00 -0.17 -0.41
N LYS A 74 14.50 -1.30 -0.93
CA LYS A 74 13.08 -1.62 -0.99
C LYS A 74 12.74 -2.65 0.07
N VAL A 75 11.74 -2.36 0.90
CA VAL A 75 11.31 -3.22 2.00
C VAL A 75 9.83 -3.58 1.82
N ASN A 76 9.48 -4.85 2.04
CA ASN A 76 8.10 -5.32 2.17
C ASN A 76 7.83 -5.53 3.66
N PHE A 77 6.68 -5.07 4.14
CA PHE A 77 6.32 -5.17 5.53
C PHE A 77 4.81 -5.36 5.72
N ASN A 78 4.41 -5.76 6.93
CA ASN A 78 3.00 -5.92 7.32
C ASN A 78 2.51 -4.77 8.21
N ARG A 79 1.26 -4.83 8.67
CA ARG A 79 0.63 -3.78 9.47
C ARG A 79 1.30 -3.60 10.84
N GLN A 80 1.98 -4.63 11.34
CA GLN A 80 2.75 -4.62 12.58
C GLN A 80 4.18 -4.09 12.38
N LEU A 81 4.50 -3.53 11.21
CA LEU A 81 5.83 -3.04 10.84
C LEU A 81 6.91 -4.14 10.85
N GLN A 82 6.50 -5.40 10.73
CA GLN A 82 7.44 -6.51 10.57
C GLN A 82 7.95 -6.56 9.13
N ASN A 83 9.27 -6.54 8.98
CA ASN A 83 9.93 -6.75 7.69
C ASN A 83 9.68 -8.17 7.19
N LYS A 84 9.03 -8.30 6.03
CA LYS A 84 8.73 -9.56 5.32
C LYS A 84 9.80 -9.92 4.27
N GLY A 85 10.74 -9.01 4.02
CA GLY A 85 11.80 -9.13 3.03
C GLY A 85 12.26 -7.75 2.56
N GLN A 86 13.51 -7.69 2.10
CA GLN A 86 14.09 -6.48 1.54
C GLN A 86 15.08 -6.81 0.44
N VAL A 87 15.27 -5.87 -0.49
CA VAL A 87 16.29 -5.95 -1.53
C VAL A 87 16.95 -4.60 -1.73
N ASP A 88 18.25 -4.62 -1.98
CA ASP A 88 18.98 -3.44 -2.40
C ASP A 88 18.55 -3.02 -3.81
N LEU A 89 18.40 -1.72 -4.01
CA LEU A 89 18.12 -1.13 -5.30
C LEU A 89 19.44 -0.62 -5.91
N PRO A 90 19.76 -0.99 -7.16
CA PRO A 90 21.03 -0.64 -7.79
C PRO A 90 21.15 0.82 -8.22
N GLY A 91 20.10 1.64 -8.04
CA GLY A 91 20.07 3.00 -8.57
C GLY A 91 19.03 3.91 -7.92
N TRP A 92 19.09 5.16 -8.34
CA TRP A 92 18.25 6.26 -7.87
C TRP A 92 16.79 6.15 -8.35
N VAL A 93 15.86 6.67 -7.55
CA VAL A 93 14.42 6.71 -7.85
C VAL A 93 14.03 8.15 -8.16
N GLY A 94 13.30 8.36 -9.25
CA GLY A 94 12.88 9.67 -9.78
C GLY A 94 11.86 10.46 -8.96
N VAL A 95 12.00 10.49 -7.64
CA VAL A 95 11.10 11.17 -6.70
C VAL A 95 11.93 11.82 -5.56
N ALA A 96 11.36 12.81 -4.89
CA ALA A 96 11.99 13.48 -3.75
C ALA A 96 11.70 12.73 -2.43
N PRO A 97 12.60 12.81 -1.43
CA PRO A 97 12.31 12.30 -0.10
C PRO A 97 11.21 13.10 0.59
N PHE A 98 10.39 12.40 1.34
CA PHE A 98 9.35 12.99 2.18
C PHE A 98 9.25 12.26 3.52
N ASN A 99 8.73 12.95 4.52
CA ASN A 99 8.36 12.36 5.80
C ASN A 99 6.92 11.83 5.68
N ASN A 100 6.65 10.56 6.03
CA ASN A 100 5.31 9.97 5.92
C ASN A 100 4.27 10.66 6.82
N PHE A 101 4.67 11.38 7.87
CA PHE A 101 3.77 12.23 8.66
C PHE A 101 3.14 13.38 7.83
N ALA A 102 3.73 13.72 6.67
CA ALA A 102 3.23 14.77 5.77
C ALA A 102 2.00 14.36 4.94
N ILE A 103 1.59 13.08 4.96
CA ILE A 103 0.36 12.62 4.29
C ILE A 103 -0.84 13.36 4.88
N SER A 104 -1.43 14.24 4.09
CA SER A 104 -2.38 15.26 4.53
C SER A 104 -3.84 14.94 4.16
N TYR A 105 -4.04 14.12 3.12
CA TYR A 105 -5.36 13.79 2.59
C TYR A 105 -5.63 12.29 2.62
N ASP A 106 -6.90 11.92 2.82
CA ASP A 106 -7.31 10.52 2.90
C ASP A 106 -7.19 9.78 1.55
N LEU A 107 -6.46 8.67 1.54
CA LEU A 107 -6.15 7.88 0.35
C LEU A 107 -7.41 7.29 -0.30
N GLN A 108 -8.39 6.82 0.49
CA GLN A 108 -9.66 6.32 -0.06
C GLN A 108 -10.43 7.47 -0.72
N SER A 109 -10.55 8.60 -0.03
CA SER A 109 -11.23 9.78 -0.54
C SER A 109 -10.58 10.31 -1.82
N GLY A 110 -9.25 10.22 -1.94
CA GLY A 110 -8.54 10.61 -3.16
C GLY A 110 -8.86 9.67 -4.33
N PHE A 111 -9.01 8.37 -4.05
CA PHE A 111 -9.40 7.39 -5.07
C PHE A 111 -10.84 7.62 -5.54
N GLU A 112 -11.76 7.95 -4.64
CA GLU A 112 -13.13 8.29 -5.04
C GLU A 112 -13.19 9.54 -5.94
N ARG A 113 -12.38 10.57 -5.66
CA ARG A 113 -12.26 11.73 -6.56
C ARG A 113 -11.73 11.35 -7.94
N VAL A 114 -10.74 10.48 -7.99
CA VAL A 114 -10.20 9.95 -9.25
C VAL A 114 -11.26 9.17 -10.02
N LYS A 115 -12.04 8.31 -9.33
CA LYS A 115 -13.13 7.56 -9.94
C LYS A 115 -14.22 8.46 -10.50
N GLU A 116 -14.59 9.50 -9.76
CA GLU A 116 -15.55 10.52 -10.20
C GLU A 116 -15.03 11.26 -11.43
N HIS A 117 -13.78 11.77 -11.39
CA HIS A 117 -13.18 12.54 -12.48
C HIS A 117 -13.13 11.79 -13.80
N PHE A 118 -12.78 10.49 -13.77
CA PHE A 118 -12.68 9.65 -14.97
C PHE A 118 -13.95 8.84 -15.27
N GLY A 119 -15.05 9.04 -14.54
CA GLY A 119 -16.31 8.33 -14.79
C GLY A 119 -16.24 6.81 -14.61
N MET A 120 -15.45 6.34 -13.64
CA MET A 120 -15.18 4.91 -13.40
C MET A 120 -15.64 4.44 -11.99
N PRO A 121 -16.95 4.47 -11.69
CA PRO A 121 -17.49 4.28 -10.34
C PRO A 121 -17.24 2.89 -9.75
N THR A 122 -17.02 1.88 -10.59
CA THR A 122 -16.76 0.49 -10.20
C THR A 122 -15.27 0.12 -10.23
N ALA A 123 -14.39 1.08 -10.51
CA ALA A 123 -12.95 0.83 -10.55
C ALA A 123 -12.43 0.34 -9.20
N ARG A 124 -11.43 -0.53 -9.27
CA ARG A 124 -10.76 -1.14 -8.12
C ARG A 124 -9.27 -0.96 -8.30
N ALA A 125 -8.58 -0.49 -7.28
CA ALA A 125 -7.12 -0.31 -7.33
C ALA A 125 -6.41 -1.61 -6.97
N ALA A 126 -5.41 -1.98 -7.76
CA ALA A 126 -4.47 -3.05 -7.40
C ALA A 126 -3.47 -2.59 -6.34
N ARG A 127 -3.06 -1.32 -6.41
CA ARG A 127 -2.07 -0.70 -5.54
C ARG A 127 -2.33 0.80 -5.44
N VAL A 128 -1.99 1.38 -4.30
CA VAL A 128 -1.76 2.83 -4.16
C VAL A 128 -0.30 3.08 -3.79
N THR A 129 0.33 4.06 -4.42
CA THR A 129 1.68 4.55 -4.11
C THR A 129 1.62 6.01 -3.71
N VAL A 130 2.26 6.38 -2.62
CA VAL A 130 2.48 7.76 -2.21
C VAL A 130 3.93 8.13 -2.48
N TYR A 131 4.15 9.22 -3.20
CA TYR A 131 5.48 9.76 -3.47
C TYR A 131 5.48 11.27 -3.55
N ARG A 132 6.66 11.88 -3.56
CA ARG A 132 6.83 13.32 -3.72
C ARG A 132 7.54 13.63 -5.03
N THR A 133 6.98 14.49 -5.85
CA THR A 133 7.61 14.88 -7.12
C THR A 133 8.93 15.63 -6.86
N LEU A 134 9.92 15.42 -7.73
CA LEU A 134 11.19 16.16 -7.63
C LEU A 134 11.04 17.64 -7.98
N ASN A 135 10.32 17.93 -9.07
CA ASN A 135 10.28 19.27 -9.66
C ASN A 135 9.35 20.21 -8.89
N THR A 136 8.18 19.73 -8.45
CA THR A 136 7.19 20.56 -7.76
C THR A 136 7.17 20.35 -6.25
N GLY A 137 7.80 19.29 -5.74
CA GLY A 137 7.78 18.96 -4.32
C GLY A 137 6.39 18.61 -3.80
N GLN A 138 5.45 18.27 -4.68
CA GLN A 138 4.08 17.92 -4.33
C GLN A 138 4.00 16.45 -3.98
N LEU A 139 3.22 16.13 -2.95
CA LEU A 139 2.80 14.74 -2.74
C LEU A 139 1.86 14.33 -3.87
N VAL A 140 1.98 13.08 -4.31
CA VAL A 140 1.13 12.45 -5.32
C VAL A 140 0.70 11.09 -4.80
N TYR A 141 -0.58 10.81 -4.93
CA TYR A 141 -1.17 9.50 -4.72
C TYR A 141 -1.42 8.89 -6.10
N ASP A 142 -0.66 7.86 -6.41
CA ASP A 142 -0.76 7.08 -7.64
C ASP A 142 -1.60 5.82 -7.40
N TYR A 143 -2.75 5.76 -8.05
CA TYR A 143 -3.66 4.61 -8.01
C TYR A 143 -3.48 3.76 -9.27
N ALA A 144 -2.91 2.57 -9.10
CA ALA A 144 -2.77 1.59 -10.17
C ALA A 144 -4.08 0.80 -10.32
N VAL A 145 -4.84 1.07 -11.37
CA VAL A 145 -6.12 0.40 -11.68
C VAL A 145 -5.92 -0.56 -12.86
N PRO A 146 -6.33 -1.84 -12.77
CA PRO A 146 -6.12 -2.81 -13.84
C PRO A 146 -6.73 -2.40 -15.17
N ASN A 147 -5.96 -2.60 -16.26
CA ASN A 147 -6.49 -2.50 -17.61
C ASN A 147 -7.30 -3.78 -17.90
N LEU A 148 -8.62 -3.72 -17.84
CA LEU A 148 -9.48 -4.84 -18.26
C LEU A 148 -9.77 -4.71 -19.77
N PRO A 149 -9.77 -5.81 -20.56
CA PRO A 149 -9.65 -7.22 -20.17
C PRO A 149 -8.25 -7.84 -20.33
N THR A 150 -7.24 -7.06 -20.73
CA THR A 150 -5.89 -7.56 -21.03
C THR A 150 -5.18 -8.01 -19.75
N ALA A 151 -5.06 -9.33 -19.58
CA ALA A 151 -4.26 -10.08 -18.60
C ALA A 151 -3.77 -9.25 -17.38
N GLY A 152 -4.39 -9.50 -16.22
CA GLY A 152 -4.32 -8.74 -14.96
C GLY A 152 -2.97 -8.53 -14.27
N SER A 153 -1.88 -8.33 -15.02
CA SER A 153 -0.59 -7.87 -14.56
C SER A 153 -0.32 -6.39 -14.88
N SER A 154 -1.03 -5.78 -15.84
CA SER A 154 -0.87 -4.38 -16.23
C SER A 154 -1.97 -3.47 -15.67
N CYS A 155 -1.57 -2.32 -15.16
CA CYS A 155 -2.44 -1.31 -14.58
C CYS A 155 -2.18 0.03 -15.27
N ARG A 156 -3.23 0.84 -15.41
CA ARG A 156 -3.11 2.27 -15.69
C ARG A 156 -2.98 3.01 -14.36
N GLU A 157 -2.03 3.92 -14.29
CA GLU A 157 -1.88 4.84 -13.16
C GLU A 157 -2.84 6.02 -13.31
N TYR A 158 -3.44 6.41 -12.19
CA TYR A 158 -4.24 7.60 -12.05
C TYR A 158 -3.70 8.40 -10.87
N LEU A 159 -3.26 9.62 -11.13
CA LEU A 159 -2.50 10.44 -10.18
C LEU A 159 -3.43 11.47 -9.55
N PHE A 160 -3.33 11.63 -8.23
CA PHE A 160 -4.02 12.68 -7.49
C PHE A 160 -3.02 13.42 -6.61
N SER A 161 -2.98 14.75 -6.74
CA SER A 161 -2.15 15.61 -5.89
C SER A 161 -3.04 16.25 -4.82
N PRO A 162 -2.93 15.85 -3.53
CA PRO A 162 -3.82 16.34 -2.48
C PRO A 162 -3.72 17.85 -2.23
N ASP A 163 -2.54 18.45 -2.41
CA ASP A 163 -2.33 19.87 -2.12
C ASP A 163 -2.96 20.79 -3.18
N SER A 164 -2.99 20.35 -4.45
CA SER A 164 -3.56 21.13 -5.56
C SER A 164 -4.95 20.66 -5.99
N GLY A 165 -5.36 19.44 -5.59
CA GLY A 165 -6.55 18.78 -6.10
C GLY A 165 -6.43 18.29 -7.55
N GLN A 166 -5.24 18.41 -8.17
CA GLN A 166 -4.98 18.02 -9.54
C GLN A 166 -5.12 16.51 -9.73
N ILE A 167 -5.78 16.11 -10.82
CA ILE A 167 -5.99 14.71 -11.20
C ILE A 167 -5.44 14.52 -12.62
N GLU A 168 -4.62 13.49 -12.81
CA GLU A 168 -3.98 13.22 -14.10
C GLU A 168 -3.94 11.73 -14.41
N LEU A 169 -3.79 11.42 -15.70
CA LEU A 169 -3.52 10.07 -16.16
C LEU A 169 -2.00 9.82 -16.15
N GLY A 170 -1.57 8.76 -15.49
CA GLY A 170 -0.19 8.32 -15.46
C GLY A 170 0.14 7.28 -16.54
N MET A 171 1.24 6.56 -16.31
CA MET A 171 1.73 5.56 -17.24
C MET A 171 0.98 4.22 -17.10
N THR A 172 1.27 3.27 -17.99
CA THR A 172 0.92 1.87 -17.77
C THR A 172 2.06 1.20 -17.02
N VAL A 173 1.75 0.52 -15.93
CA VAL A 173 2.72 -0.12 -15.04
C VAL A 173 2.30 -1.54 -14.66
N THR A 174 3.14 -2.25 -13.92
CA THR A 174 2.74 -3.49 -13.27
C THR A 174 1.82 -3.20 -12.08
N CYS A 175 0.74 -3.97 -11.99
CA CYS A 175 -0.29 -3.76 -10.95
C CYS A 175 0.24 -3.95 -9.53
N TYR A 176 1.13 -4.93 -9.32
CA TYR A 176 1.58 -5.33 -7.99
C TYR A 176 3.09 -5.22 -7.87
N MET A 177 3.54 -4.72 -6.72
CA MET A 177 4.93 -4.76 -6.33
C MET A 177 5.28 -6.16 -5.78
N THR A 178 6.49 -6.60 -6.07
CA THR A 178 7.07 -7.80 -5.48
C THR A 178 8.49 -7.50 -5.00
N ILE A 179 8.98 -8.30 -4.06
CA ILE A 179 10.41 -8.46 -3.83
C ILE A 179 10.82 -9.74 -4.51
N GLN A 180 11.61 -9.63 -5.58
CA GLN A 180 12.35 -10.78 -6.09
C GLN A 180 13.54 -10.96 -5.16
N VAL A 181 13.41 -11.81 -4.15
CA VAL A 181 14.55 -12.20 -3.33
C VAL A 181 15.47 -13.01 -4.24
N SER A 182 16.50 -12.37 -4.79
CA SER A 182 17.57 -13.09 -5.46
C SER A 182 18.22 -13.97 -4.40
N ALA A 183 18.06 -15.29 -4.51
CA ALA A 183 18.82 -16.24 -3.70
C ALA A 183 20.31 -16.17 -4.08
N ARG A 184 21.00 -15.10 -3.67
CA ARG A 184 22.46 -15.02 -3.70
C ARG A 184 22.96 -15.09 -2.27
N GLY A 185 22.98 -16.31 -1.74
CA GLY A 185 23.41 -16.57 -0.37
C GLY A 185 23.63 -18.04 -0.07
N ALA A 186 24.42 -18.77 -0.87
CA ALA A 186 25.13 -20.01 -0.46
C ALA A 186 26.03 -20.58 -1.58
N ALA A 187 27.06 -19.85 -2.04
CA ALA A 187 28.17 -20.45 -2.80
C ALA A 187 29.43 -19.58 -2.73
N GLY A 188 29.82 -19.18 -1.52
CA GLY A 188 31.00 -18.35 -1.29
C GLY A 188 31.56 -18.55 0.12
N ARG A 189 31.56 -19.79 0.62
CA ARG A 189 32.43 -20.12 1.74
C ARG A 189 33.85 -20.16 1.21
N ARG A 190 34.66 -19.23 1.72
CA ARG A 190 36.12 -19.29 1.76
C ARG A 190 36.58 -20.74 1.88
N LEU A 191 37.28 -21.24 0.86
CA LEU A 191 38.32 -22.23 1.12
C LEU A 191 39.54 -21.43 1.56
N ALA A 192 39.71 -21.37 2.88
CA ALA A 192 41.02 -21.17 3.46
C ALA A 192 41.73 -22.53 3.39
N ARG A 193 42.74 -22.63 2.52
CA ARG A 193 44.07 -23.24 2.74
C ARG A 193 44.85 -23.19 1.43
#